data_AF-A0A0B0IE08-F1
#
_entry.id   AF-A0A0B0IE08-F1
#
_cell.length_a   1.000
_cell.length_b   1.000
_cell.length_c   1.000
_cell.angle_alpha   90.00
_cell.angle_beta   90.00
_cell.angle_gamma   90.00
#
_symmetry.space_group_name_H-M   'P 1'
#
loop_
_entity.id
_entity.type
_entity.pdbx_description
1 polymer ?
#
loop_
_entity_poly.entity_id
_entity_poly.type
_entity_poly.pdbx_seq_one_letter_code
_entity_poly.pdbx_strand_id
1 'polypeptide(L)'
;MRIISVLIFVFITLGGCQQPDTKDVQNIYENSYIKVVIDEIVEVENGFFLTVTLESITEGGINKNDYAVAFPSQIILANGHEFYKINEEQKTEFVNDEKVMIREFYLSESENQKLAGFLSFSLYVKPTFNKKLVTFEIDGNRNNVMSDGIILTNIDLKDNYLRLNLNDVHPTKGIGVTIELEGERIYPVVSRTEQNLNTMKGEFEFAQPLPETILLMISRANLSETIWELPFTLEF
;
A
#
# COMPACT_ATOMS: atom_id res chain seq x y z
N MET A 1 -56.58 36.08 41.21
CA MET A 1 -55.33 36.11 41.99
C MET A 1 -54.74 34.71 41.98
N ARG A 2 -53.44 34.60 41.74
CA ARG A 2 -52.66 33.35 41.63
C ARG A 2 -52.68 32.54 42.94
N ILE A 3 -52.41 31.23 42.84
CA ILE A 3 -51.43 30.39 43.59
C ILE A 3 -51.76 28.94 43.19
N ILE A 4 -51.09 28.36 42.19
CA ILE A 4 -49.83 27.60 42.33
C ILE A 4 -50.01 26.42 43.30
N SER A 5 -50.24 25.22 42.75
CA SER A 5 -49.81 23.98 43.40
C SER A 5 -49.07 23.14 42.37
N VAL A 6 -47.76 23.16 42.56
CA VAL A 6 -46.73 22.53 41.75
C VAL A 6 -46.67 21.06 42.13
N LEU A 7 -46.91 20.17 41.17
CA LEU A 7 -46.48 18.78 41.28
C LEU A 7 -45.38 18.55 40.23
N ILE A 8 -44.14 18.77 40.67
CA ILE A 8 -42.92 18.39 39.95
C ILE A 8 -42.81 16.88 40.10
N PHE A 9 -43.12 16.14 39.03
CA PHE A 9 -42.66 14.77 38.89
C PHE A 9 -41.34 14.81 38.12
N VAL A 10 -40.31 14.46 38.87
CA VAL A 10 -38.92 14.30 38.51
C VAL A 10 -38.79 13.30 37.35
N PHE A 11 -38.39 13.79 36.17
CA PHE A 11 -37.78 12.96 35.14
C PHE A 11 -36.27 13.24 35.16
N ILE A 12 -35.54 12.40 35.88
CA ILE A 12 -34.09 12.27 35.74
C ILE A 12 -33.88 11.53 34.42
N THR A 13 -33.74 12.25 33.32
CA THR A 13 -33.06 11.71 32.14
C THR A 13 -31.57 11.74 32.46
N LEU A 14 -31.04 10.59 32.87
CA LEU A 14 -29.62 10.29 32.81
C LEU A 14 -29.16 10.62 31.38
N GLY A 15 -28.53 11.78 31.22
CA GLY A 15 -27.73 12.07 30.04
C GLY A 15 -26.63 11.03 30.03
N GLY A 16 -26.75 10.03 29.16
CA GLY A 16 -25.62 9.17 28.85
C GLY A 16 -24.50 10.07 28.38
N CYS A 17 -23.36 10.03 29.08
CA CYS A 17 -22.09 10.36 28.45
C CYS A 17 -22.01 9.49 27.21
N GLN A 18 -22.23 10.07 26.03
CA GLN A 18 -21.59 9.56 24.84
C GLN A 18 -20.10 9.57 25.18
N GLN A 19 -19.52 8.38 25.28
CA GLN A 19 -18.07 8.25 25.17
C GLN A 19 -17.68 9.04 23.91
N PRO A 20 -16.68 9.92 24.00
CA PRO A 20 -16.16 10.53 22.79
C PRO A 20 -15.72 9.38 21.89
N ASP A 21 -16.24 9.36 20.66
CA ASP A 21 -15.69 8.56 19.57
C ASP A 21 -14.17 8.75 19.63
N THR A 22 -13.45 7.68 19.91
CA THR A 22 -12.00 7.62 19.78
C THR A 22 -11.69 8.03 18.35
N LYS A 23 -11.12 9.23 18.18
CA LYS A 23 -10.67 9.73 16.88
C LYS A 23 -9.71 8.69 16.30
N ASP A 24 -9.95 8.29 15.06
CA ASP A 24 -9.11 7.34 14.32
C ASP A 24 -7.64 7.79 14.33
N VAL A 25 -6.84 7.16 15.19
CA VAL A 25 -5.38 7.21 15.11
C VAL A 25 -5.01 6.36 13.91
N GLN A 26 -4.71 7.00 12.78
CA GLN A 26 -4.33 6.28 11.57
C GLN A 26 -2.84 5.93 11.63
N ASN A 27 -2.55 4.76 12.18
CA ASN A 27 -1.21 4.14 12.19
C ASN A 27 -1.00 3.14 11.06
N ILE A 28 -2.00 2.94 10.20
CA ILE A 28 -1.97 2.00 9.07
C ILE A 28 -2.43 2.69 7.80
N TYR A 29 -1.68 2.50 6.71
CA TYR A 29 -2.10 2.78 5.35
C TYR A 29 -2.03 1.51 4.51
N GLU A 30 -3.00 1.30 3.64
CA GLU A 30 -3.03 0.15 2.75
C GLU A 30 -3.50 0.60 1.36
N ASN A 31 -2.83 0.12 0.33
CA ASN A 31 -3.26 0.24 -1.06
C ASN A 31 -3.29 -1.15 -1.72
N SER A 32 -3.47 -1.25 -3.03
CA SER A 32 -3.55 -2.54 -3.71
C SER A 32 -2.23 -3.32 -3.80
N TYR A 33 -1.10 -2.78 -3.32
CA TYR A 33 0.24 -3.36 -3.49
C TYR A 33 0.96 -3.60 -2.15
N ILE A 34 0.76 -2.70 -1.18
CA ILE A 34 1.42 -2.75 0.11
C ILE A 34 0.50 -2.29 1.24
N LYS A 35 0.83 -2.78 2.43
CA LYS A 35 0.37 -2.24 3.70
C LYS A 35 1.56 -1.63 4.44
N VAL A 36 1.37 -0.44 5.00
CA VAL A 36 2.38 0.32 5.74
C VAL A 36 1.86 0.56 7.14
N VAL A 37 2.64 0.15 8.13
CA VAL A 37 2.27 0.23 9.55
C VAL A 37 3.33 1.03 10.30
N ILE A 38 2.91 1.97 11.14
CA ILE A 38 3.79 2.53 12.18
C ILE A 38 3.82 1.53 13.33
N ASP A 39 4.94 0.84 13.48
CA ASP A 39 5.06 -0.29 14.41
C ASP A 39 5.48 0.16 15.81
N GLU A 40 6.50 1.02 15.88
CA GLU A 40 7.07 1.44 17.15
C GLU A 40 7.58 2.88 17.08
N ILE A 41 7.38 3.61 18.19
CA ILE A 41 8.04 4.88 18.45
C ILE A 41 8.73 4.80 19.81
N VAL A 42 10.06 4.95 19.81
CA VAL A 42 10.89 4.82 21.01
C VAL A 42 11.54 6.15 21.33
N GLU A 43 11.06 6.82 22.38
CA GLU A 43 11.70 8.02 22.92
C GLU A 43 13.05 7.68 23.56
N VAL A 44 14.04 8.52 23.27
CA VAL A 44 15.38 8.48 23.86
C VAL A 44 15.77 9.89 24.29
N GLU A 45 16.96 10.04 24.89
CA GLU A 45 17.45 11.37 25.25
C GLU A 45 17.55 12.25 24.01
N ASN A 46 16.82 13.37 24.04
CA ASN A 46 16.78 14.40 22.99
C ASN A 46 16.25 13.93 21.63
N GLY A 47 15.48 12.84 21.55
CA GLY A 47 14.94 12.38 20.27
C GLY A 47 14.05 11.15 20.36
N PHE A 48 13.69 10.61 19.21
CA PHE A 48 12.97 9.35 19.12
C PHE A 48 13.32 8.58 17.86
N PHE A 49 13.15 7.27 17.93
CA PHE A 49 13.15 6.40 16.76
C PHE A 49 11.73 6.17 16.28
N LEU A 50 11.53 6.23 14.96
CA LEU A 50 10.30 5.87 14.28
C LEU A 50 10.53 4.60 13.45
N THR A 51 9.81 3.53 13.76
CA THR A 51 9.86 2.26 13.04
C THR A 51 8.62 2.11 12.17
N VAL A 52 8.83 1.94 10.87
CA VAL A 52 7.78 1.68 9.88
C VAL A 52 7.97 0.28 9.31
N THR A 53 6.88 -0.47 9.17
CA THR A 53 6.87 -1.79 8.55
C THR A 53 6.08 -1.74 7.25
N LEU A 54 6.71 -2.18 6.16
CA LEU A 54 6.04 -2.45 4.88
C LEU A 54 5.73 -3.95 4.83
N GLU A 55 4.46 -4.29 4.61
CA GLU A 55 3.97 -5.66 4.48
C GLU A 55 3.47 -5.93 3.05
N SER A 56 3.78 -7.11 2.50
CA SER A 56 3.16 -7.58 1.26
C SER A 56 1.70 -7.97 1.51
N ILE A 57 0.84 -7.70 0.53
CA ILE A 57 -0.57 -8.12 0.54
C ILE A 57 -0.90 -9.12 -0.59
N THR A 58 0.13 -9.63 -1.27
CA THR A 58 0.00 -10.58 -2.38
C THR A 58 0.92 -11.77 -2.18
N GLU A 59 0.68 -12.86 -2.90
CA GLU A 59 1.52 -14.06 -2.83
C GLU A 59 2.96 -13.86 -3.36
N GLY A 60 3.22 -12.73 -4.04
CA GLY A 60 4.54 -12.40 -4.58
C GLY A 60 5.57 -11.97 -3.52
N GLY A 61 5.14 -11.77 -2.28
CA GLY A 61 6.00 -11.28 -1.20
C GLY A 61 6.41 -9.82 -1.38
N ILE A 62 7.41 -9.39 -0.61
CA ILE A 62 8.04 -8.07 -0.65
C ILE A 62 9.54 -8.22 -0.42
N ASN A 63 10.34 -7.40 -1.09
CA ASN A 63 11.78 -7.28 -0.89
C ASN A 63 12.13 -5.85 -0.46
N LYS A 64 13.26 -5.69 0.26
CA LYS A 64 13.80 -4.38 0.64
C LYS A 64 14.07 -3.43 -0.55
N ASN A 65 14.25 -3.98 -1.75
CA ASN A 65 14.54 -3.21 -2.95
C ASN A 65 13.29 -2.85 -3.78
N ASP A 66 12.12 -3.40 -3.44
CA ASP A 66 10.89 -3.19 -4.22
C ASP A 66 10.30 -1.78 -4.03
N TYR A 67 10.66 -1.13 -2.92
CA TYR A 67 10.16 0.19 -2.54
C TYR A 67 11.30 1.06 -2.02
N ALA A 68 11.38 2.30 -2.51
CA ALA A 68 12.15 3.35 -1.89
C ALA A 68 11.25 4.14 -0.93
N VAL A 69 11.72 4.35 0.29
CA VAL A 69 10.95 5.02 1.34
C VAL A 69 11.67 6.28 1.79
N ALA A 70 10.97 7.40 1.79
CA ALA A 70 11.47 8.68 2.25
C ALA A 70 10.64 9.18 3.43
N PHE A 71 11.33 9.27 4.57
CA PHE A 71 10.87 9.95 5.76
C PHE A 71 11.01 11.47 5.59
N PRO A 72 10.14 12.28 6.22
CA PRO A 72 10.27 13.73 6.19
C PRO A 72 11.58 14.17 6.85
N SER A 73 12.15 15.28 6.38
CA SER A 73 13.37 15.84 6.98
C SER A 73 13.14 16.42 8.38
N GLN A 74 11.89 16.75 8.70
CA GLN A 74 11.48 17.41 9.93
C GLN A 74 10.08 16.95 10.32
N ILE A 75 9.86 16.79 11.62
CA ILE A 75 8.54 16.55 12.22
C ILE A 75 8.28 17.68 13.22
N ILE A 76 7.10 18.29 13.13
CA ILE A 76 6.66 19.38 14.00
C ILE A 76 5.46 18.89 14.81
N LEU A 77 5.57 18.96 16.14
CA LEU A 77 4.49 18.62 17.04
C LEU A 77 3.43 19.74 17.09
N ALA A 78 2.23 19.40 17.56
CA ALA A 78 1.14 20.37 17.71
C ALA A 78 1.48 21.57 18.62
N ASN A 79 2.42 21.40 19.55
CA ASN A 79 2.92 22.46 20.44
C ASN A 79 4.04 23.32 19.81
N GLY A 80 4.39 23.08 18.54
CA GLY A 80 5.41 23.81 17.79
C GLY A 80 6.85 23.32 17.99
N HIS A 81 7.06 22.26 18.77
CA HIS A 81 8.39 21.67 18.92
C HIS A 81 8.77 20.87 17.69
N GLU A 82 10.05 20.95 17.31
CA GLU A 82 10.57 20.42 16.06
C GLU A 82 11.60 19.33 16.31
N PHE A 83 11.56 18.29 15.49
CA PHE A 83 12.55 17.24 15.45
C PHE A 83 13.07 17.08 14.03
N TYR A 84 14.37 16.87 13.90
CA TYR A 84 15.07 16.81 12.62
C TYR A 84 15.62 15.40 12.37
N LYS A 85 15.43 14.91 11.14
CA LYS A 85 15.94 13.61 10.73
C LYS A 85 17.47 13.62 10.68
N ILE A 86 18.09 12.60 11.26
CA ILE A 86 19.54 12.37 11.19
C ILE A 86 19.82 11.21 10.21
N ASN A 87 20.21 11.56 8.98
CA ASN A 87 20.34 10.61 7.87
C ASN A 87 21.28 9.42 8.12
N GLU A 88 22.25 9.57 9.02
CA GLU A 88 23.25 8.54 9.32
C GLU A 88 22.69 7.35 10.11
N GLU A 89 21.50 7.49 10.71
CA GLU A 89 20.90 6.50 11.61
C GLU A 89 19.76 5.69 10.97
N GLN A 90 19.46 5.90 9.68
CA GLN A 90 18.45 5.09 8.99
C GLN A 90 18.92 3.64 8.88
N LYS A 91 18.09 2.71 9.37
CA LYS A 91 18.35 1.27 9.28
C LYS A 91 17.19 0.57 8.61
N THR A 92 17.48 -0.17 7.55
CA THR A 92 16.53 -1.02 6.85
C THR A 92 16.86 -2.48 7.13
N GLU A 93 15.91 -3.19 7.72
CA GLU A 93 16.01 -4.61 8.04
C GLU A 93 14.98 -5.40 7.22
N PHE A 94 15.46 -6.44 6.54
CA PHE A 94 14.60 -7.39 5.86
C PHE A 94 14.28 -8.51 6.84
N VAL A 95 13.01 -8.64 7.24
CA VAL A 95 12.59 -9.63 8.24
C VAL A 95 12.34 -10.97 7.53
N ASN A 96 11.51 -10.95 6.50
CA ASN A 96 11.15 -12.10 5.67
C ASN A 96 10.49 -11.64 4.35
N ASP A 97 10.09 -12.58 3.51
CA ASP A 97 9.43 -12.31 2.22
C ASP A 97 8.05 -11.62 2.37
N GLU A 98 7.57 -11.36 3.58
CA GLU A 98 6.31 -10.67 3.85
C GLU A 98 6.51 -9.26 4.41
N LYS A 99 7.69 -8.95 4.98
CA LYS A 99 7.90 -7.73 5.77
C LYS A 99 9.29 -7.11 5.64
N VAL A 100 9.30 -5.79 5.49
CA VAL A 100 10.51 -4.94 5.56
C VAL A 100 10.31 -3.90 6.66
N MET A 101 11.24 -3.83 7.61
CA MET A 101 11.24 -2.84 8.68
C MET A 101 12.25 -1.73 8.36
N ILE A 102 11.83 -0.49 8.56
CA ILE A 102 12.65 0.69 8.32
C ILE A 102 12.57 1.59 9.54
N ARG A 103 13.73 1.83 10.16
CA ARG A 103 13.85 2.64 11.37
C ARG A 103 14.59 3.93 11.04
N GLU A 104 14.03 5.05 11.49
CA GLU A 104 14.57 6.39 11.30
C GLU A 104 14.73 7.08 12.66
N PHE A 105 15.76 7.93 12.80
CA PHE A 105 15.99 8.71 14.03
C PHE A 105 15.73 10.20 13.82
N TYR A 106 15.05 10.79 14.80
CA TYR A 106 14.73 12.20 14.86
C TYR A 106 15.28 12.84 16.14
N LEU A 107 16.04 13.91 15.98
CA LEU A 107 16.70 14.64 17.07
C LEU A 107 16.00 15.98 17.31
N SER A 108 15.76 16.32 18.58
CA SER A 108 15.33 17.63 19.05
C SER A 108 16.55 18.48 19.40
N GLU A 109 16.53 19.77 19.04
CA GLU A 109 17.53 20.74 19.52
C GLU A 109 17.34 21.11 20.99
N SER A 110 16.14 20.92 21.54
CA SER A 110 15.82 21.17 22.94
C SER A 110 16.11 19.93 23.79
N GLU A 111 16.88 20.11 24.86
CA GLU A 111 17.19 19.04 25.82
C GLU A 111 15.93 18.52 26.52
N ASN A 112 15.86 17.20 26.72
CA ASN A 112 14.77 16.51 27.41
C ASN A 112 13.37 16.73 26.82
N GLN A 113 13.28 17.09 25.53
CA GLN A 113 12.01 17.21 24.85
C GLN A 113 11.37 15.84 24.68
N LYS A 114 10.12 15.71 25.17
CA LYS A 114 9.30 14.51 25.01
C LYS A 114 8.27 14.68 23.91
N LEU A 115 7.84 13.56 23.36
CA LEU A 115 6.65 13.50 22.52
C LEU A 115 5.42 13.80 23.39
N ALA A 116 4.55 14.69 22.91
CA ALA A 116 3.31 15.04 23.59
C ALA A 116 2.27 15.56 22.59
N GLY A 117 1.02 15.14 22.74
CA GLY A 117 -0.07 15.54 21.87
C GLY A 117 -0.05 14.78 20.55
N PHE A 118 -0.20 15.49 19.42
CA PHE A 118 -0.25 14.86 18.10
C PHE A 118 1.06 15.01 17.35
N LEU A 119 1.50 13.90 16.74
CA LEU A 119 2.60 13.83 15.79
C LEU A 119 2.01 13.52 14.40
N SER A 120 2.07 14.49 13.49
CA SER A 120 1.55 14.37 12.13
C SER A 120 2.68 14.49 11.11
N PHE A 121 2.73 13.55 10.16
CA PHE A 121 3.76 13.54 9.12
C PHE A 121 3.33 12.72 7.90
N SER A 122 3.92 13.01 6.74
CA SER A 122 3.74 12.20 5.52
C SER A 122 4.98 11.33 5.26
N LEU A 123 4.76 10.02 5.09
CA LEU A 123 5.76 9.10 4.55
C LEU A 123 5.58 9.02 3.04
N TYR A 124 6.68 9.06 2.28
CA TYR A 124 6.64 8.88 0.82
C TYR A 124 7.18 7.51 0.45
N VAL A 125 6.40 6.75 -0.32
CA VAL A 125 6.78 5.41 -0.79
C VAL A 125 6.75 5.38 -2.31
N LYS A 126 7.87 5.01 -2.93
CA LYS A 126 8.04 4.90 -4.38
C LYS A 126 8.32 3.44 -4.76
N PRO A 127 7.40 2.73 -5.45
CA PRO A 127 7.72 1.43 -6.05
C PRO A 127 8.87 1.56 -7.06
N THR A 128 9.77 0.57 -7.08
CA THR A 128 10.95 0.53 -7.97
C THR A 128 10.76 -0.38 -9.19
N PHE A 129 9.56 -0.97 -9.33
CA PHE A 129 9.20 -1.85 -10.43
C PHE A 129 9.33 -1.16 -11.79
N ASN A 130 10.18 -1.69 -12.68
CA ASN A 130 10.56 -0.99 -13.91
C ASN A 130 10.77 -1.89 -15.14
N LYS A 131 10.37 -3.17 -15.07
CA LYS A 131 10.52 -4.07 -16.21
C LYS A 131 9.49 -3.77 -17.28
N LYS A 132 9.91 -3.62 -18.53
CA LYS A 132 8.95 -3.48 -19.64
C LYS A 132 8.23 -4.78 -20.00
N LEU A 133 8.85 -5.92 -19.72
CA LEU A 133 8.30 -7.24 -20.00
C LEU A 133 8.33 -8.05 -18.71
N VAL A 134 7.16 -8.49 -18.27
CA VAL A 134 6.98 -9.26 -17.04
C VAL A 134 6.38 -10.61 -17.41
N THR A 135 6.95 -11.68 -16.87
CA THR A 135 6.54 -13.06 -17.16
C THR A 135 5.91 -13.68 -15.92
N PHE A 136 4.82 -14.40 -16.13
CA PHE A 136 4.10 -15.16 -15.10
C PHE A 136 3.95 -16.61 -15.55
N GLU A 137 4.19 -17.54 -14.64
CA GLU A 137 3.75 -18.93 -14.80
C GLU A 137 2.35 -19.07 -14.22
N ILE A 138 1.38 -19.28 -15.09
CA ILE A 138 -0.05 -19.29 -14.76
C ILE A 138 -0.59 -20.68 -15.00
N ASP A 139 -1.19 -21.26 -13.96
CA ASP A 139 -2.08 -22.41 -14.07
C ASP A 139 -3.52 -21.92 -13.81
N GLY A 140 -4.53 -22.65 -14.28
CA GLY A 140 -5.95 -22.27 -14.13
C GLY A 140 -6.45 -22.16 -12.69
N ASN A 141 -5.60 -22.40 -11.67
CA ASN A 141 -5.95 -22.33 -10.25
C ASN A 141 -5.26 -21.16 -9.51
N ARG A 142 -4.25 -20.53 -10.11
CA ARG A 142 -3.55 -19.37 -9.52
C ARG A 142 -4.38 -18.10 -9.64
N ASN A 143 -4.56 -17.42 -8.52
CA ASN A 143 -5.22 -16.14 -8.44
C ASN A 143 -4.44 -15.21 -7.52
N ASN A 144 -4.48 -13.90 -7.74
CA ASN A 144 -3.78 -12.90 -6.94
C ASN A 144 -2.24 -13.02 -6.94
N VAL A 145 -1.66 -13.29 -8.12
CA VAL A 145 -0.20 -13.36 -8.29
C VAL A 145 0.37 -11.99 -8.64
N MET A 146 1.49 -11.62 -8.03
CA MET A 146 2.17 -10.35 -8.26
C MET A 146 3.59 -10.56 -8.79
N SER A 147 3.98 -9.77 -9.78
CA SER A 147 5.37 -9.67 -10.22
C SER A 147 5.65 -8.30 -10.78
N ASP A 148 6.76 -7.69 -10.35
CA ASP A 148 7.22 -6.38 -10.80
C ASP A 148 6.10 -5.33 -10.81
N GLY A 149 5.26 -5.26 -9.77
CA GLY A 149 4.18 -4.26 -9.70
C GLY A 149 2.90 -4.58 -10.49
N ILE A 150 2.88 -5.67 -11.28
CA ILE A 150 1.66 -6.19 -11.91
C ILE A 150 1.04 -7.25 -11.01
N ILE A 151 -0.24 -7.10 -10.73
CA ILE A 151 -1.08 -8.06 -10.00
C ILE A 151 -2.10 -8.63 -10.98
N LEU A 152 -2.15 -9.95 -11.08
CA LEU A 152 -3.12 -10.68 -11.90
C LEU A 152 -4.17 -11.33 -11.01
N THR A 153 -5.43 -11.10 -11.36
CA THR A 153 -6.60 -11.67 -10.67
C THR A 153 -7.61 -12.20 -11.67
N ASN A 154 -8.54 -13.04 -11.21
CA ASN A 154 -9.62 -13.61 -12.03
C ASN A 154 -9.12 -14.23 -13.33
N ILE A 155 -8.06 -15.02 -13.22
CA ILE A 155 -7.45 -15.71 -14.34
C ILE A 155 -8.32 -16.91 -14.69
N ASP A 156 -8.77 -16.98 -15.94
CA ASP A 156 -9.56 -18.08 -16.50
C ASP A 156 -8.90 -18.55 -17.81
N LEU A 157 -8.37 -19.77 -17.77
CA LEU A 157 -7.78 -20.46 -18.91
C LEU A 157 -8.77 -21.53 -19.39
N LYS A 158 -9.35 -21.33 -20.58
CA LYS A 158 -10.31 -22.27 -21.12
C LYS A 158 -10.22 -22.37 -22.63
N ASP A 159 -10.07 -23.59 -23.13
CA ASP A 159 -9.93 -23.88 -24.56
C ASP A 159 -8.81 -23.02 -25.15
N ASN A 160 -9.10 -22.12 -26.09
CA ASN A 160 -8.16 -21.18 -26.68
C ASN A 160 -8.27 -19.75 -26.11
N TYR A 161 -8.95 -19.56 -24.98
CA TYR A 161 -9.19 -18.26 -24.36
C TYR A 161 -8.44 -18.10 -23.04
N LEU A 162 -7.88 -16.91 -22.85
CA LEU A 162 -7.39 -16.38 -21.58
C LEU A 162 -8.22 -15.16 -21.20
N ARG A 163 -8.84 -15.20 -20.02
CA ARG A 163 -9.42 -14.01 -19.38
C ARG A 163 -8.63 -13.70 -18.13
N LEU A 164 -8.40 -12.41 -17.87
CA LEU A 164 -7.74 -11.95 -16.66
C LEU A 164 -8.15 -10.51 -16.32
N ASN A 165 -8.00 -10.19 -15.05
CA ASN A 165 -7.89 -8.83 -14.55
C ASN A 165 -6.44 -8.54 -14.19
N LEU A 166 -6.01 -7.33 -14.49
CA LEU A 166 -4.67 -6.83 -14.22
C LEU A 166 -4.77 -5.50 -13.49
N ASN A 167 -3.96 -5.35 -12.45
CA ASN A 167 -3.67 -4.06 -11.81
C ASN A 167 -2.16 -3.82 -11.88
N ASP A 168 -1.72 -2.63 -12.27
CA ASP A 168 -0.31 -2.30 -12.45
C ASP A 168 -0.01 -0.95 -11.82
N VAL A 169 1.10 -0.83 -11.09
CA VAL A 169 1.56 0.45 -10.55
C VAL A 169 1.79 1.49 -11.65
N HIS A 170 2.01 1.03 -12.89
CA HIS A 170 2.12 1.83 -14.11
C HIS A 170 0.80 1.91 -14.89
N PRO A 171 0.62 2.94 -15.73
CA PRO A 171 -0.54 3.04 -16.60
C PRO A 171 -0.70 1.83 -17.53
N THR A 172 -1.90 1.25 -17.57
CA THR A 172 -2.17 0.02 -18.34
C THR A 172 -2.45 0.27 -19.82
N LYS A 173 -2.58 1.54 -20.23
CA LYS A 173 -2.85 1.91 -21.62
C LYS A 173 -1.73 1.38 -22.54
N GLY A 174 -2.13 0.55 -23.49
CA GLY A 174 -1.22 -0.05 -24.47
C GLY A 174 -0.45 -1.28 -23.96
N ILE A 175 -0.85 -1.87 -22.84
CA ILE A 175 -0.32 -3.17 -22.43
C ILE A 175 -0.56 -4.21 -23.53
N GLY A 176 0.49 -4.95 -23.87
CA GLY A 176 0.45 -6.12 -24.74
C GLY A 176 0.46 -7.40 -23.92
N VAL A 177 -0.32 -8.39 -24.37
CA VAL A 177 -0.37 -9.73 -23.76
C VAL A 177 0.00 -10.75 -24.82
N THR A 178 0.97 -11.61 -24.48
CA THR A 178 1.40 -12.75 -25.29
C THR A 178 1.67 -13.95 -24.39
N ILE A 179 1.73 -15.14 -24.95
CA ILE A 179 2.18 -16.32 -24.23
C ILE A 179 3.48 -16.86 -24.86
N GLU A 180 4.28 -17.55 -24.07
CA GLU A 180 5.40 -18.34 -24.55
C GLU A 180 5.01 -19.82 -24.55
N LEU A 181 5.17 -20.47 -25.70
CA LEU A 181 4.95 -21.91 -25.89
C LEU A 181 6.10 -22.48 -26.71
N GLU A 182 6.76 -23.50 -26.18
CA GLU A 182 7.91 -24.17 -26.83
C GLU A 182 9.04 -23.21 -27.25
N GLY A 183 9.21 -22.11 -26.50
CA GLY A 183 10.19 -21.06 -26.79
C GLY A 183 9.76 -20.06 -27.86
N GLU A 184 8.54 -20.17 -28.40
CA GLU A 184 7.95 -19.22 -29.32
C GLU A 184 6.99 -18.27 -28.62
N ARG A 185 7.03 -16.99 -29.02
CA ARG A 185 6.06 -15.99 -28.55
C ARG A 185 4.81 -16.02 -29.43
N ILE A 186 3.70 -16.41 -28.82
CA ILE A 186 2.40 -16.49 -29.48
C ILE A 186 1.55 -15.27 -29.10
N TYR A 187 1.01 -14.62 -30.12
CA TYR A 187 0.12 -13.47 -29.98
C TYR A 187 -1.33 -13.94 -30.03
N PRO A 188 -2.24 -13.28 -29.29
CA PRO A 188 -3.66 -13.51 -29.46
C PRO A 188 -4.11 -13.08 -30.86
N VAL A 189 -5.02 -13.86 -31.45
CA VAL A 189 -5.70 -13.52 -32.72
C VAL A 189 -6.77 -12.46 -32.50
N VAL A 190 -7.38 -12.43 -31.31
CA VAL A 190 -8.35 -11.42 -30.90
C VAL A 190 -8.04 -10.96 -29.48
N SER A 191 -8.04 -9.65 -29.27
CA SER A 191 -7.87 -9.04 -27.95
C SER A 191 -9.02 -8.08 -27.69
N ARG A 192 -9.72 -8.26 -26.57
CA ARG A 192 -10.73 -7.32 -26.06
C ARG A 192 -10.27 -6.84 -24.69
N THR A 193 -10.06 -5.54 -24.56
CA THR A 193 -9.58 -4.96 -23.31
C THR A 193 -10.45 -3.78 -22.88
N GLU A 194 -10.76 -3.73 -21.59
CA GLU A 194 -11.31 -2.56 -20.91
C GLU A 194 -10.23 -2.01 -19.99
N GLN A 195 -9.76 -0.79 -20.25
CA GLN A 195 -8.63 -0.19 -19.54
C GLN A 195 -9.08 1.05 -18.77
N ASN A 196 -8.58 1.19 -17.54
CA ASN A 196 -8.58 2.42 -16.77
C ASN A 196 -7.13 2.89 -16.57
N LEU A 197 -6.84 3.81 -15.65
CA LEU A 197 -5.48 4.30 -15.44
C LEU A 197 -4.51 3.15 -15.11
N ASN A 198 -4.75 2.43 -14.03
CA ASN A 198 -3.87 1.38 -13.51
C ASN A 198 -4.46 -0.04 -13.61
N THR A 199 -5.67 -0.18 -14.17
CA THR A 199 -6.35 -1.48 -14.27
C THR A 199 -6.68 -1.84 -15.71
N MET A 200 -6.73 -3.15 -15.99
CA MET A 200 -7.19 -3.71 -17.25
C MET A 200 -7.99 -4.98 -16.99
N LYS A 201 -9.15 -5.10 -17.62
CA LYS A 201 -9.82 -6.38 -17.82
C LYS A 201 -9.57 -6.82 -19.26
N GLY A 202 -9.11 -8.04 -19.45
CA GLY A 202 -8.70 -8.55 -20.76
C GLY A 202 -9.33 -9.91 -21.08
N GLU A 203 -9.75 -10.06 -22.33
CA GLU A 203 -10.11 -11.33 -22.94
C GLU A 203 -9.26 -11.51 -24.21
N PHE A 204 -8.54 -12.62 -24.28
CA PHE A 204 -7.57 -12.91 -25.33
C PHE A 204 -7.87 -14.29 -25.92
N GLU A 205 -8.09 -14.33 -27.24
CA GLU A 205 -8.29 -15.57 -27.99
C GLU A 205 -7.01 -15.92 -28.76
N PHE A 206 -6.59 -17.17 -28.69
CA PHE A 206 -5.43 -17.69 -29.40
C PHE A 206 -5.84 -18.63 -30.54
N ALA A 207 -4.95 -18.81 -31.52
CA ALA A 207 -5.22 -19.66 -32.69
C ALA A 207 -5.29 -21.16 -32.35
N GLN A 208 -4.71 -21.55 -31.21
CA GLN A 208 -4.65 -22.93 -30.74
C GLN A 208 -5.14 -23.03 -29.29
N PRO A 209 -5.61 -24.21 -28.86
CA PRO A 209 -5.93 -24.46 -27.46
C PRO A 209 -4.72 -24.17 -26.55
N LEU A 210 -4.99 -23.57 -25.40
CA LEU A 210 -4.01 -23.28 -24.37
C LEU A 210 -3.78 -24.53 -23.51
N PRO A 211 -2.52 -24.83 -23.15
CA PRO A 211 -2.24 -25.86 -22.14
C PRO A 211 -2.74 -25.44 -20.76
N GLU A 212 -2.78 -26.38 -19.82
CA GLU A 212 -3.22 -26.14 -18.43
C GLU A 212 -2.33 -25.13 -17.70
N THR A 213 -1.05 -25.07 -18.08
CA THR A 213 -0.08 -24.09 -17.57
C THR A 213 0.56 -23.34 -18.73
N ILE A 214 0.56 -22.02 -18.66
CA ILE A 214 1.16 -21.14 -19.66
C ILE A 214 2.22 -20.23 -19.02
N LEU A 215 3.19 -19.80 -19.84
CA LEU A 215 4.04 -18.66 -19.55
C LEU A 215 3.41 -17.41 -20.16
N LEU A 216 2.72 -16.63 -19.35
CA LEU A 216 2.10 -15.37 -19.74
C LEU A 216 3.16 -14.26 -19.73
N MET A 217 3.29 -13.51 -20.82
CA MET A 217 4.15 -12.35 -20.91
C MET A 217 3.32 -11.08 -21.08
N ILE A 218 3.60 -10.09 -20.25
CA ILE A 218 2.91 -8.79 -20.23
C ILE A 218 3.92 -7.70 -20.56
N SER A 219 3.66 -7.00 -21.65
CA SER A 219 4.49 -5.92 -22.18
C SER A 219 3.87 -4.58 -21.87
N ARG A 220 4.62 -3.69 -21.20
CA ARG A 220 4.21 -2.32 -20.90
C ARG A 220 4.60 -1.39 -22.04
N ALA A 221 3.64 -0.59 -22.53
CA ALA A 221 3.94 0.49 -23.46
C ALA A 221 4.70 1.63 -22.76
N ASN A 222 4.29 1.97 -21.54
CA ASN A 222 4.81 3.11 -20.78
C ASN A 222 5.19 2.69 -19.36
N LEU A 223 6.19 3.36 -18.82
CA LEU A 223 6.55 3.32 -17.40
C LEU A 223 6.42 4.75 -16.89
N SER A 224 5.81 4.92 -15.73
CA SER A 224 5.68 6.22 -15.07
C SER A 224 6.19 6.15 -13.65
N GLU A 225 6.68 7.27 -13.13
CA GLU A 225 6.98 7.34 -11.71
C GLU A 225 5.67 7.46 -10.92
N THR A 226 5.52 6.58 -9.94
CA THR A 226 4.43 6.62 -8.96
C THR A 226 5.05 6.86 -7.59
N ILE A 227 4.55 7.86 -6.86
CA ILE A 227 4.94 8.13 -5.47
C ILE A 227 3.66 8.21 -4.66
N TRP A 228 3.56 7.38 -3.63
CA TRP A 228 2.46 7.41 -2.68
C TRP A 228 2.84 8.29 -1.49
N GLU A 229 2.01 9.28 -1.21
CA GLU A 229 2.08 10.07 0.03
C GLU A 229 1.12 9.47 1.05
N LEU A 230 1.66 9.08 2.22
CA LEU A 230 0.94 8.39 3.28
C LEU A 230 0.95 9.26 4.55
N PRO A 231 -0.11 10.07 4.80
CA PRO A 231 -0.14 10.99 5.92
C PRO A 231 -0.59 10.32 7.24
N PHE A 232 0.33 10.15 8.19
CA PHE A 232 0.05 9.60 9.52
C PHE A 232 -0.25 10.69 10.54
N THR A 233 -1.08 10.36 11.53
CA THR A 233 -1.27 11.17 12.75
C THR A 233 -1.36 10.24 13.95
N LEU A 234 -0.47 10.45 14.92
CA LEU A 234 -0.29 9.62 16.10
C LEU A 234 -0.51 10.46 17.36
N GLU A 235 -1.11 9.86 18.39
CA GLU A 235 -1.41 10.51 19.67
C GLU A 235 -0.47 10.00 20.78
N PHE A 236 0.03 10.93 21.61
CA PHE A 236 0.99 10.71 22.71
C PHE A 236 0.56 11.45 23.99
#